data_AF-A0A971R1X3-F1
#
_entry.id   AF-A0A971R1X3-F1
#
_cell.length_a   1.000
_cell.length_b   1.000
_cell.length_c   1.000
_cell.angle_alpha   90.00
_cell.angle_beta   90.00
_cell.angle_gamma   90.00
#
_symmetry.space_group_name_H-M   'P 1'
#
loop_
_entity.id
_entity.type
_entity.pdbx_description
1 polymer ?
#
loop_
_entity_poly.entity_id
_entity_poly.type
_entity_poly.pdbx_seq_one_letter_code
_entity_poly.pdbx_strand_id
1 'polypeptide(L)'
;MNHKYAHILYNDKEYLTPKKATFDHRTKAGFMTTWSTDHASLLLKEKYWNCLSAFGLESAMRRKISFERKHSDTNLLYFKYELEVPDSLEGYFDATVVGAVSRHLSIRETTEEVYKMLRDYADGSLKFNDQIISSWLGEKVSSLYLENREKSELENALLKYVETIVSKILWNVYNGDLPRMGKDLSSMVYLYTEMLDLALSV
;
A
#
# COMPACT_ATOMS: atom_id res chain seq x y z
N MET A 1 22.30 -11.70 -8.79
CA MET A 1 20.98 -12.02 -8.21
C MET A 1 20.89 -11.34 -6.86
N ASN A 2 20.09 -10.28 -6.70
CA ASN A 2 20.08 -9.46 -5.49
C ASN A 2 19.22 -10.13 -4.39
N HIS A 3 19.85 -10.43 -3.25
CA HIS A 3 19.30 -11.15 -2.09
C HIS A 3 18.66 -10.22 -1.05
N LYS A 4 17.59 -9.49 -1.40
CA LYS A 4 16.94 -8.57 -0.45
C LYS A 4 15.43 -8.77 -0.37
N TYR A 5 15.01 -10.00 -0.09
CA TYR A 5 13.64 -10.29 0.33
C TYR A 5 13.68 -10.81 1.76
N ALA A 6 13.11 -10.05 2.68
CA ALA A 6 12.96 -10.45 4.06
C ALA A 6 11.47 -10.59 4.36
N HIS A 7 11.08 -11.75 4.88
CA HIS A 7 9.73 -12.01 5.38
C HIS A 7 9.85 -12.39 6.85
N ILE A 8 9.13 -11.67 7.70
CA ILE A 8 8.94 -12.00 9.11
C ILE A 8 7.47 -12.31 9.28
N LEU A 9 7.17 -13.58 9.49
CA LEU A 9 5.82 -14.09 9.69
C LEU A 9 5.53 -14.11 11.17
N TYR A 10 4.35 -13.66 11.59
CA TYR A 10 3.99 -13.66 13.00
C TYR A 10 2.49 -13.72 13.22
N ASN A 11 2.13 -14.22 14.39
CA ASN A 11 0.82 -14.12 15.00
C ASN A 11 1.01 -13.75 16.48
N ASP A 12 -0.05 -13.79 17.29
CA ASP A 12 0.04 -13.41 18.70
C ASP A 12 0.84 -14.40 19.58
N LYS A 13 1.15 -15.58 19.05
CA LYS A 13 1.78 -16.70 19.78
C LYS A 13 3.22 -16.96 19.35
N GLU A 14 3.57 -16.64 18.10
CA GLU A 14 4.81 -17.10 17.49
C GLU A 14 5.27 -16.21 16.33
N TYR A 15 6.56 -16.31 16.03
CA TYR A 15 7.25 -15.61 14.96
C TYR A 15 8.13 -16.59 14.17
N LEU A 16 8.17 -16.44 12.85
CA LEU A 16 8.92 -17.28 11.93
C LEU A 16 9.58 -16.45 10.83
N THR A 17 10.70 -16.95 10.32
CA THR A 17 11.30 -16.47 9.07
C THR A 17 11.44 -17.64 8.10
N PRO A 18 11.22 -17.45 6.80
CA PRO A 18 11.54 -18.47 5.82
C PRO A 18 13.03 -18.50 5.52
N LYS A 19 13.49 -19.64 5.00
CA LYS A 19 14.85 -19.79 4.47
C LYS A 19 15.02 -19.02 3.15
N LYS A 20 13.98 -19.00 2.32
CA LYS A 20 13.95 -18.28 1.04
C LYS A 20 12.51 -17.95 0.67
N ALA A 21 12.30 -16.80 0.06
CA ALA A 21 11.05 -16.44 -0.60
C ALA A 21 11.33 -15.94 -2.02
N THR A 22 10.49 -16.36 -2.96
CA THR A 22 10.39 -15.81 -4.31
C THR A 22 8.97 -15.28 -4.45
N PHE A 23 8.82 -14.05 -4.91
CA PHE A 23 7.53 -13.39 -5.04
C PHE A 23 7.31 -12.95 -6.48
N ASP A 24 6.08 -13.14 -6.95
CA ASP A 24 5.56 -12.61 -8.19
C ASP A 24 4.55 -11.51 -7.85
N HIS A 25 4.96 -10.27 -8.14
CA HIS A 25 4.16 -9.08 -7.91
C HIS A 25 2.83 -9.11 -8.67
N ARG A 26 2.81 -9.67 -9.89
CA ARG A 26 1.61 -9.71 -10.74
C ARG A 26 0.51 -10.58 -10.14
N THR A 27 0.89 -11.74 -9.60
CA THR A 27 -0.07 -12.69 -9.02
C THR A 27 -0.28 -12.49 -7.52
N LYS A 28 0.39 -11.49 -6.92
CA LYS A 28 0.39 -11.21 -5.46
C LYS A 28 0.71 -12.48 -4.67
N ALA A 29 1.55 -13.34 -5.23
CA ALA A 29 1.80 -14.69 -4.71
C ALA A 29 3.24 -15.12 -4.97
N GLY A 30 3.64 -16.23 -4.38
CA GLY A 30 5.02 -16.68 -4.48
C GLY A 30 5.27 -18.06 -3.92
N PHE A 31 6.54 -18.42 -3.89
CA PHE A 31 7.01 -19.64 -3.27
C PHE A 31 7.92 -19.32 -2.10
N MET A 32 7.68 -20.01 -0.99
CA MET A 32 8.44 -19.85 0.23
C MET A 32 9.03 -21.20 0.65
N THR A 33 10.35 -21.25 0.80
CA THR A 33 11.05 -22.39 1.37
C THR A 33 11.24 -22.14 2.86
N THR A 34 10.67 -22.99 3.69
CA THR A 34 10.79 -22.94 5.16
C THR A 34 12.04 -23.70 5.63
N TRP A 35 12.43 -23.51 6.89
CA TRP A 35 13.61 -24.17 7.48
C TRP A 35 13.42 -25.68 7.69
N SER A 36 12.19 -26.14 7.87
CA SER A 36 11.85 -27.55 8.09
C SER A 36 10.40 -27.85 7.66
N THR A 37 10.06 -29.13 7.51
CA THR A 37 8.69 -29.59 7.29
C THR A 37 7.75 -29.23 8.44
N ASP A 38 8.26 -29.14 9.67
CA ASP A 38 7.48 -28.73 10.83
C ASP A 38 7.11 -27.25 10.77
N HIS A 39 8.06 -26.38 10.37
CA HIS A 39 7.76 -24.97 10.07
C HIS A 39 6.69 -24.85 8.99
N ALA A 40 6.80 -25.63 7.90
CA ALA A 40 5.80 -25.60 6.84
C ALA A 40 4.41 -26.03 7.34
N SER A 41 4.36 -27.10 8.13
CA SER A 41 3.11 -27.60 8.72
C SER A 41 2.49 -26.59 9.67
N LEU A 42 3.30 -25.86 10.43
CA LEU A 42 2.83 -24.82 11.34
C LEU A 42 2.23 -23.62 10.58
N LEU A 43 2.89 -23.15 9.52
CA LEU A 43 2.34 -22.07 8.67
C LEU A 43 1.01 -22.43 8.02
N LEU A 44 0.77 -23.72 7.75
CA LEU A 44 -0.49 -24.22 7.16
C LEU A 44 -1.63 -24.40 8.18
N LYS A 45 -1.37 -24.33 9.49
CA LYS A 45 -2.42 -24.51 10.51
C LYS A 45 -3.41 -23.36 10.56
N GLU A 46 -2.92 -22.16 10.36
CA GLU A 46 -3.71 -20.94 10.40
C GLU A 46 -4.13 -20.54 8.98
N LYS A 47 -5.36 -20.02 8.86
CA LYS A 47 -5.85 -19.51 7.57
C LYS A 47 -5.01 -18.31 7.08
N TYR A 48 -4.55 -17.48 8.01
CA TYR A 48 -3.78 -16.28 7.73
C TYR A 48 -2.69 -16.06 8.77
N TRP A 49 -1.58 -15.48 8.31
CA TRP A 49 -0.50 -14.97 9.14
C TRP A 49 -0.30 -13.48 8.90
N ASN A 50 0.25 -12.76 9.88
CA ASN A 50 0.82 -11.45 9.59
C ASN A 50 2.20 -11.64 8.99
N CYS A 51 2.55 -10.80 8.04
CA CYS A 51 3.85 -10.79 7.39
C CYS A 51 4.37 -9.37 7.37
N LEU A 52 5.49 -9.12 8.03
CA LEU A 52 6.32 -7.95 7.75
C LEU A 52 7.29 -8.34 6.64
N SER A 53 7.15 -7.70 5.48
CA SER A 53 7.94 -8.03 4.29
C SER A 53 8.69 -6.81 3.76
N ALA A 54 9.95 -6.99 3.37
CA ALA A 54 10.76 -5.98 2.70
C ALA A 54 11.18 -6.50 1.32
N PHE A 55 10.96 -5.68 0.29
CA PHE A 55 11.25 -6.00 -1.11
C PHE A 55 12.29 -5.02 -1.64
N GLY A 56 13.51 -5.49 -1.89
CA GLY A 56 14.58 -4.62 -2.39
C GLY A 56 15.06 -3.59 -1.35
N LEU A 57 15.21 -2.32 -1.76
CA LEU A 57 15.46 -1.18 -0.87
C LEU A 57 14.16 -0.55 -0.36
N GLU A 58 13.00 -1.08 -0.75
CA GLU A 58 11.73 -0.50 -0.42
C GLU A 58 11.16 -1.03 0.90
N SER A 59 10.43 -0.13 1.55
CA SER A 59 9.96 -0.14 2.93
C SER A 59 9.36 -1.48 3.40
N ALA A 60 9.60 -1.81 4.67
CA ALA A 60 8.95 -2.93 5.33
C ALA A 60 7.43 -2.69 5.42
N MET A 61 6.62 -3.61 4.91
CA MET A 61 5.16 -3.52 4.91
C MET A 61 4.53 -4.70 5.65
N ARG A 62 3.54 -4.41 6.50
CA ARG A 62 2.72 -5.42 7.19
C ARG A 62 1.58 -5.86 6.27
N ARG A 63 1.41 -7.17 6.10
CA ARG A 63 0.43 -7.80 5.20
C ARG A 63 -0.19 -9.02 5.85
N LYS A 64 -1.39 -9.44 5.40
CA LYS A 64 -1.84 -10.82 5.64
C LYS A 64 -1.31 -11.72 4.54
N ILE A 65 -0.92 -12.93 4.91
CA ILE A 65 -0.38 -13.94 4.01
C ILE A 65 -1.07 -15.27 4.31
N SER A 66 -1.47 -15.97 3.26
CA SER A 66 -2.00 -17.33 3.29
C SER A 66 -1.00 -18.28 2.65
N PHE A 67 -1.05 -19.55 3.05
CA PHE A 67 -0.13 -20.59 2.58
C PHE A 67 -0.89 -21.81 2.06
N GLU A 68 -0.39 -22.38 0.97
CA GLU A 68 -0.87 -23.64 0.43
C GLU A 68 0.30 -24.58 0.17
N ARG A 69 0.08 -25.88 0.37
CA ARG A 69 1.10 -26.89 0.13
C ARG A 69 1.13 -27.25 -1.34
N LYS A 70 2.27 -27.01 -2.01
CA LYS A 70 2.45 -27.38 -3.42
C LYS A 70 2.75 -28.89 -3.59
N HIS A 71 3.51 -29.47 -2.67
CA HIS A 71 3.86 -30.90 -2.66
C HIS A 71 3.83 -31.45 -1.22
N SER A 72 3.27 -32.65 -1.05
CA SER A 72 2.97 -33.26 0.26
C SER A 72 4.20 -33.40 1.17
N ASP A 73 5.40 -33.62 0.61
CA ASP A 73 6.60 -33.97 1.38
C ASP A 73 7.73 -32.93 1.28
N THR A 74 7.39 -31.65 1.16
CA THR A 74 8.40 -30.59 1.04
C THR A 74 8.21 -29.44 2.02
N ASN A 75 9.31 -28.79 2.37
CA ASN A 75 9.34 -27.51 3.09
C ASN A 75 9.00 -26.31 2.17
N LEU A 76 8.48 -26.56 0.96
CA LEU A 76 8.11 -25.56 -0.03
C LEU A 76 6.60 -25.28 0.04
N LEU A 77 6.26 -24.03 0.32
CA LEU A 77 4.89 -23.52 0.34
C LEU A 77 4.66 -22.58 -0.85
N TYR A 78 3.48 -22.66 -1.43
CA TYR A 78 2.92 -21.55 -2.17
C TYR A 78 2.35 -20.55 -1.14
N PHE A 79 2.52 -19.26 -1.37
CA PHE A 79 1.92 -18.24 -0.53
C PHE A 79 1.24 -17.19 -1.37
N LYS A 80 0.22 -16.55 -0.80
CA LYS A 80 -0.50 -15.43 -1.42
C LYS A 80 -0.67 -14.32 -0.40
N TYR A 81 -0.44 -13.08 -0.81
CA TYR A 81 -0.83 -11.94 -0.01
C TYR A 81 -2.32 -11.70 -0.13
N GLU A 82 -2.93 -11.49 1.02
CA GLU A 82 -4.33 -11.09 1.12
C GLU A 82 -4.33 -9.58 1.31
N LEU A 83 -4.81 -8.88 0.29
CA LEU A 83 -5.15 -7.47 0.43
C LEU A 83 -6.51 -7.41 1.12
N GLU A 84 -6.54 -6.91 2.35
CA GLU A 84 -7.79 -6.68 3.07
C GLU A 84 -8.42 -5.34 2.68
N VAL A 85 -8.46 -5.04 1.39
CA VAL A 85 -9.10 -3.81 0.89
C VAL A 85 -10.13 -4.15 -0.17
N PRO A 86 -11.18 -3.34 -0.35
CA PRO A 86 -12.18 -3.62 -1.37
C PRO A 86 -11.59 -3.59 -2.80
N ASP A 87 -11.90 -4.60 -3.61
CA ASP A 87 -11.44 -4.70 -5.00
C ASP A 87 -11.83 -3.47 -5.86
N SER A 88 -12.93 -2.80 -5.50
CA SER A 88 -13.40 -1.59 -6.18
C SER A 88 -12.40 -0.42 -6.13
N LEU A 89 -11.42 -0.45 -5.23
CA LEU A 89 -10.33 0.54 -5.20
C LEU A 89 -9.50 0.53 -6.48
N GLU A 90 -9.28 -0.63 -7.09
CA GLU A 90 -8.50 -0.74 -8.34
C GLU A 90 -9.13 0.10 -9.46
N GLY A 91 -10.46 0.23 -9.47
CA GLY A 91 -11.20 1.02 -10.46
C GLY A 91 -11.02 2.54 -10.34
N TYR A 92 -10.42 3.03 -9.25
CA TYR A 92 -10.14 4.45 -9.03
C TYR A 92 -8.66 4.79 -9.16
N PHE A 93 -7.81 3.85 -9.57
CA PHE A 93 -6.41 4.10 -9.89
C PHE A 93 -6.28 4.86 -11.21
N ASP A 94 -5.53 5.97 -11.19
CA ASP A 94 -5.15 6.73 -12.38
C ASP A 94 -3.61 6.76 -12.46
N ALA A 95 -3.04 5.99 -13.37
CA ALA A 95 -1.59 5.88 -13.55
C ALA A 95 -0.92 7.22 -13.87
N THR A 96 -1.62 8.13 -14.57
CA THR A 96 -1.08 9.44 -14.95
C THR A 96 -0.99 10.33 -13.72
N VAL A 97 -2.05 10.38 -12.91
CA VAL A 97 -2.09 11.19 -11.70
C VAL A 97 -1.14 10.64 -10.64
N VAL A 98 -1.22 9.34 -10.34
CA VAL A 98 -0.35 8.70 -9.34
C VAL A 98 1.13 8.76 -9.79
N GLY A 99 1.39 8.56 -11.08
CA GLY A 99 2.71 8.73 -11.67
C GLY A 99 3.25 10.15 -11.52
N ALA A 100 2.46 11.17 -11.83
CA ALA A 100 2.87 12.58 -11.68
C ALA A 100 3.19 12.95 -10.22
N VAL A 101 2.40 12.48 -9.25
CA VAL A 101 2.68 12.72 -7.82
C VAL A 101 3.93 11.96 -7.38
N SER A 102 4.03 10.67 -7.68
CA SER A 102 5.13 9.80 -7.24
C SER A 102 6.52 10.21 -7.73
N ARG A 103 6.60 10.95 -8.85
CA ARG A 103 7.87 11.49 -9.37
C ARG A 103 8.54 12.48 -8.42
N HIS A 104 7.76 13.17 -7.61
CA HIS A 104 8.26 14.27 -6.77
C HIS A 104 7.95 14.08 -5.29
N LEU A 105 6.94 13.28 -4.95
CA LEU A 105 6.39 13.14 -3.61
C LEU A 105 6.13 11.67 -3.26
N SER A 106 6.26 11.34 -1.98
CA SER A 106 5.82 10.05 -1.46
C SER A 106 4.29 9.94 -1.54
N ILE A 107 3.79 8.93 -2.26
CA ILE A 107 2.35 8.62 -2.30
C ILE A 107 1.83 8.38 -0.89
N ARG A 108 2.57 7.62 -0.07
CA ARG A 108 2.20 7.31 1.31
C ARG A 108 1.98 8.56 2.15
N GLU A 109 2.98 9.43 2.23
CA GLU A 109 2.92 10.65 3.03
C GLU A 109 1.78 11.54 2.54
N THR A 110 1.64 11.67 1.22
CA THR A 110 0.55 12.42 0.60
C THR A 110 -0.81 11.86 1.00
N THR A 111 -1.03 10.54 0.92
CA THR A 111 -2.29 9.91 1.35
C THR A 111 -2.56 10.11 2.84
N GLU A 112 -1.54 9.96 3.68
CA GLU A 112 -1.64 10.15 5.14
C GLU A 112 -2.01 11.60 5.49
N GLU A 113 -1.46 12.59 4.78
CA GLU A 113 -1.81 14.00 4.93
C GLU A 113 -3.25 14.28 4.48
N VAL A 114 -3.70 13.74 3.35
CA VAL A 114 -5.10 13.87 2.91
C VAL A 114 -6.05 13.26 3.93
N TYR A 115 -5.73 12.06 4.43
CA TYR A 115 -6.53 11.41 5.46
C TYR A 115 -6.58 12.23 6.75
N LYS A 116 -5.45 12.79 7.17
CA LYS A 116 -5.37 13.68 8.33
C LYS A 116 -6.30 14.89 8.14
N MET A 117 -6.27 15.56 6.99
CA MET A 117 -7.19 16.69 6.71
C MET A 117 -8.67 16.27 6.84
N LEU A 118 -9.03 15.09 6.32
CA LEU A 118 -10.39 14.55 6.45
C LEU A 118 -10.79 14.27 7.89
N ARG A 119 -9.87 13.69 8.67
CA ARG A 119 -10.10 13.38 10.09
C ARG A 119 -10.22 14.66 10.91
N ASP A 120 -9.30 15.59 10.72
CA ASP A 120 -9.28 16.87 11.41
C ASP A 120 -10.57 17.67 11.09
N TYR A 121 -11.12 17.54 9.87
CA TYR A 121 -12.44 18.06 9.50
C TYR A 121 -13.59 17.33 10.21
N ALA A 122 -13.60 15.99 10.21
CA ALA A 122 -14.62 15.18 10.87
C ALA A 122 -14.70 15.45 12.39
N ASP A 123 -13.54 15.68 13.01
CA ASP A 123 -13.40 15.99 14.44
C ASP A 123 -13.73 17.45 14.77
N GLY A 124 -14.07 18.28 13.76
CA GLY A 124 -14.40 19.70 13.93
C GLY A 124 -13.21 20.60 14.26
N SER A 125 -11.99 20.07 14.23
CA SER A 125 -10.74 20.83 14.43
C SER A 125 -10.37 21.71 13.23
N LEU A 126 -10.93 21.38 12.06
CA LEU A 126 -10.79 22.10 10.80
C LEU A 126 -12.16 22.65 10.38
N LYS A 127 -12.24 23.94 10.02
CA LYS A 127 -13.48 24.60 9.58
C LYS A 127 -13.48 24.80 8.07
N PHE A 128 -14.65 24.68 7.43
CA PHE A 128 -14.83 24.77 5.97
C PHE A 128 -14.73 26.19 5.38
N ASN A 129 -14.09 27.11 6.11
CA ASN A 129 -13.83 28.49 5.68
C ASN A 129 -12.46 28.63 4.98
N ASP A 130 -11.57 27.66 5.16
CA ASP A 130 -10.16 27.98 5.09
C ASP A 130 -9.53 27.53 3.77
N GLN A 131 -8.62 28.36 3.28
CA GLN A 131 -7.73 28.14 2.13
C GLN A 131 -6.82 26.90 2.27
N ILE A 132 -7.16 25.93 3.13
CA ILE A 132 -6.30 24.85 3.60
C ILE A 132 -5.81 23.97 2.46
N ILE A 133 -6.68 23.55 1.53
CA ILE A 133 -6.23 22.76 0.38
C ILE A 133 -5.24 23.60 -0.44
N SER A 134 -5.52 24.87 -0.68
CA SER A 134 -4.63 25.77 -1.42
C SER A 134 -3.31 26.04 -0.68
N SER A 135 -3.34 26.21 0.64
CA SER A 135 -2.16 26.39 1.49
C SER A 135 -1.31 25.12 1.53
N TRP A 136 -1.94 23.97 1.74
CA TRP A 136 -1.27 22.66 1.72
C TRP A 136 -0.63 22.36 0.37
N LEU A 137 -1.33 22.61 -0.74
CA LEU A 137 -0.78 22.50 -2.10
C LEU A 137 0.41 23.44 -2.28
N GLY A 138 0.23 24.71 -1.90
CA GLY A 138 1.26 25.73 -1.98
C GLY A 138 2.51 25.34 -1.20
N GLU A 139 2.38 24.89 0.05
CA GLU A 139 3.49 24.43 0.88
C GLU A 139 4.18 23.20 0.29
N LYS A 140 3.42 22.18 -0.13
CA LYS A 140 3.94 20.97 -0.78
C LYS A 140 4.78 21.31 -1.99
N VAL A 141 4.26 22.14 -2.89
CA VAL A 141 4.89 22.42 -4.19
C VAL A 141 6.01 23.45 -4.07
N SER A 142 5.85 24.44 -3.19
CA SER A 142 6.89 25.46 -2.95
C SER A 142 8.14 24.89 -2.29
N SER A 143 8.00 23.82 -1.51
CA SER A 143 9.13 23.12 -0.90
C SER A 143 10.05 22.42 -1.91
N LEU A 144 9.60 22.29 -3.17
CA LEU A 144 10.31 21.59 -4.23
C LEU A 144 10.98 22.56 -5.20
N TYR A 145 12.22 22.25 -5.58
CA TYR A 145 12.98 22.98 -6.60
C TYR A 145 12.57 22.55 -8.01
N LEU A 146 11.36 22.95 -8.43
CA LEU A 146 10.75 22.63 -9.72
C LEU A 146 10.58 23.86 -10.60
N GLU A 147 10.58 23.68 -11.92
CA GLU A 147 10.21 24.74 -12.87
C GLU A 147 8.73 25.09 -12.75
N ASN A 148 8.34 26.32 -13.14
CA ASN A 148 6.95 26.80 -13.01
C ASN A 148 5.92 25.89 -13.70
N ARG A 149 6.31 25.27 -14.83
CA ARG A 149 5.45 24.33 -15.54
C ARG A 149 5.25 23.03 -14.76
N GLU A 150 6.34 22.44 -14.26
CA GLU A 150 6.31 21.21 -13.45
C GLU A 150 5.51 21.42 -12.16
N LYS A 151 5.65 22.61 -11.54
CA LYS A 151 4.84 23.00 -10.37
C LYS A 151 3.34 22.96 -10.68
N SER A 152 2.92 23.58 -11.78
CA SER A 152 1.51 23.58 -12.17
C SER A 152 0.99 22.18 -12.53
N GLU A 153 1.82 21.36 -13.17
CA GLU A 153 1.47 19.96 -13.47
C GLU A 153 1.31 19.14 -12.18
N LEU A 154 2.21 19.30 -11.20
CA LEU A 154 2.15 18.63 -9.90
C LEU A 154 0.95 19.11 -9.07
N GLU A 155 0.66 20.41 -9.03
CA GLU A 155 -0.51 20.97 -8.34
C GLU A 155 -1.81 20.36 -8.87
N ASN A 156 -1.95 20.29 -10.20
CA ASN A 156 -3.11 19.68 -10.86
C ASN A 156 -3.22 18.19 -10.54
N ALA A 157 -2.09 17.46 -10.52
CA ALA A 157 -2.07 16.05 -10.16
C ALA A 157 -2.47 15.84 -8.69
N LEU A 158 -1.93 16.63 -7.76
CA LEU A 158 -2.29 16.57 -6.34
C LEU A 158 -3.77 16.86 -6.11
N LEU A 159 -4.33 17.87 -6.77
CA LEU A 159 -5.77 18.16 -6.69
C LEU A 159 -6.62 16.97 -7.13
N LYS A 160 -6.31 16.37 -8.29
CA LYS A 160 -7.02 15.18 -8.79
C LYS A 160 -6.83 13.97 -7.89
N TYR A 161 -5.66 13.82 -7.28
CA TYR A 161 -5.36 12.76 -6.34
C TYR A 161 -6.21 12.90 -5.06
N VAL A 162 -6.26 14.11 -4.49
CA VAL A 162 -7.12 14.46 -3.35
C VAL A 162 -8.59 14.23 -3.70
N GLU A 163 -9.06 14.75 -4.83
CA GLU A 163 -10.43 14.57 -5.29
C GLU A 163 -10.80 13.09 -5.43
N THR A 164 -9.88 12.26 -5.94
CA THR A 164 -10.10 10.82 -6.06
C THR A 164 -10.24 10.16 -4.70
N ILE A 165 -9.37 10.48 -3.75
CA ILE A 165 -9.45 9.96 -2.38
C ILE A 165 -10.75 10.37 -1.70
N VAL A 166 -11.13 11.65 -1.79
CA VAL A 166 -12.28 12.21 -1.08
C VAL A 166 -13.58 11.86 -1.77
N SER A 167 -13.74 12.22 -3.04
CA SER A 167 -15.02 12.12 -3.74
C SER A 167 -15.33 10.71 -4.22
N LYS A 168 -14.31 9.92 -4.55
CA LYS A 168 -14.52 8.57 -5.12
C LYS A 168 -14.28 7.48 -4.08
N ILE A 169 -13.11 7.48 -3.42
CA ILE A 169 -12.75 6.37 -2.53
C ILE A 169 -13.54 6.42 -1.22
N LEU A 170 -13.49 7.53 -0.48
CA LEU A 170 -14.20 7.65 0.79
C LEU A 170 -15.70 7.38 0.63
N TRP A 171 -16.34 7.98 -0.38
CA TRP A 171 -17.79 7.85 -0.56
C TRP A 171 -18.22 6.56 -1.24
N ASN A 172 -17.58 6.14 -2.34
CA ASN A 172 -18.08 4.99 -3.11
C ASN A 172 -17.52 3.65 -2.63
N VAL A 173 -16.35 3.63 -1.97
CA VAL A 173 -15.74 2.40 -1.46
C VAL A 173 -16.06 2.22 0.03
N TYR A 174 -15.91 3.28 0.81
CA TYR A 174 -16.07 3.22 2.27
C TYR A 174 -17.41 3.77 2.76
N ASN A 175 -18.30 4.27 1.89
CA ASN A 175 -19.60 4.84 2.28
C ASN A 175 -19.49 5.96 3.34
N GLY A 176 -18.41 6.73 3.31
CA GLY A 176 -18.12 7.77 4.31
C GLY A 176 -17.50 7.26 5.62
N ASP A 177 -17.24 5.96 5.76
CA ASP A 177 -16.59 5.36 6.95
C ASP A 177 -15.09 5.68 6.97
N LEU A 178 -14.76 6.86 7.50
CA LEU A 178 -13.40 7.35 7.63
C LEU A 178 -12.52 6.48 8.57
N PRO A 179 -13.02 5.96 9.72
CA PRO A 179 -12.24 5.02 10.54
C PRO A 179 -11.84 3.75 9.80
N ARG A 180 -12.75 3.16 9.01
CA ARG A 180 -12.44 1.97 8.21
C ARG A 180 -11.43 2.29 7.11
N MET A 181 -11.65 3.37 6.36
CA MET A 181 -10.69 3.84 5.36
C MET A 181 -9.29 4.05 5.98
N GLY A 182 -9.23 4.60 7.19
CA GLY A 182 -7.98 4.79 7.94
C GLY A 182 -7.21 3.51 8.21
N LYS A 183 -7.91 2.42 8.55
CA LYS A 183 -7.30 1.09 8.75
C LYS A 183 -6.71 0.54 7.45
N ASP A 184 -7.33 0.87 6.33
CA ASP A 184 -7.00 0.34 5.01
C ASP A 184 -5.98 1.21 4.25
N LEU A 185 -5.64 2.41 4.73
CA LEU A 185 -4.73 3.37 4.07
C LEU A 185 -3.41 2.74 3.61
N SER A 186 -2.74 1.98 4.48
CA SER A 186 -1.45 1.37 4.15
C SER A 186 -1.58 0.37 2.99
N SER A 187 -2.69 -0.37 2.95
CA SER A 187 -2.99 -1.34 1.90
C SER A 187 -3.48 -0.66 0.62
N MET A 188 -4.18 0.46 0.70
CA MET A 188 -4.54 1.29 -0.45
C MET A 188 -3.31 1.89 -1.13
N VAL A 189 -2.40 2.48 -0.35
CA VAL A 189 -1.13 3.03 -0.86
C VAL A 189 -0.33 1.93 -1.53
N TYR A 190 -0.23 0.76 -0.87
CA TYR A 190 0.45 -0.39 -1.44
C TYR A 190 -0.13 -0.80 -2.80
N LEU A 191 -1.45 -0.92 -2.88
CA LEU A 191 -2.13 -1.25 -4.13
C LEU A 191 -1.77 -0.26 -5.23
N TYR A 192 -1.81 1.04 -4.96
CA TYR A 192 -1.54 2.07 -5.98
C TYR A 192 -0.05 2.14 -6.37
N THR A 193 0.87 1.93 -5.44
CA THR A 193 2.30 1.81 -5.76
C THR A 193 2.56 0.61 -6.67
N GLU A 194 2.01 -0.56 -6.35
CA GLU A 194 2.17 -1.75 -7.18
C GLU A 194 1.53 -1.60 -8.56
N MET A 195 0.35 -0.97 -8.65
CA MET A 195 -0.31 -0.70 -9.93
C MET A 195 0.48 0.28 -10.79
N LEU A 196 1.17 1.24 -10.17
CA LEU A 196 2.07 2.15 -10.89
C LEU A 196 3.29 1.42 -11.43
N ASP A 197 3.95 0.57 -10.64
CA ASP A 197 5.09 -0.21 -11.10
C ASP A 197 4.73 -1.11 -12.28
N LEU A 198 3.54 -1.73 -12.23
CA LEU A 198 3.01 -2.51 -13.35
C LEU A 198 2.79 -1.64 -14.58
N ALA A 199 2.19 -0.46 -14.43
CA ALA A 199 1.94 0.45 -15.55
C ALA A 199 3.22 1.00 -16.21
N LEU A 200 4.32 1.12 -15.46
CA LEU A 200 5.62 1.57 -15.96
C LEU A 200 6.47 0.44 -16.58
N SER A 201 6.08 -0.82 -16.36
CA SER A 201 6.78 -2.00 -16.87
C SER A 201 6.33 -2.46 -18.27
N VAL A 202 5.38 -1.76 -18.87
CA VAL A 202 4.82 -1.96 -20.21
C VAL A 202 5.30 -0.86 -21.15
#